data_AF-Q8GV34-F1
#
_entry.id   AF-Q8GV34-F1
#
_cell.length_a   1.000
_cell.length_b   1.000
_cell.length_c   1.000
_cell.angle_alpha   90.00
_cell.angle_beta   90.00
_cell.angle_gamma   90.00
#
_symmetry.space_group_name_H-M   'P 1'
#
loop_
_entity.id
_entity.type
_entity.pdbx_description
1 polymer ?
#
loop_
_entity_poly.entity_id
_entity_poly.type
_entity_poly.pdbx_seq_one_letter_code
_entity_poly.pdbx_strand_id
1 'polypeptide(L)'
;LGSGYSLEVVCLSCGQAVKFVCDRRSVKHPVICSESGRAIVSHHSVLIFEAVSASAYGSQALSTSSFQHFVEGLSDEALADIGNLNAAAIKGEHETCLLYADQLKQRCVDQFKDGSLGMEQLAAVDGLCDMVSKAIGTTDPVRTYHVNLSVFTSIPDFWGIGQLFPIVPIHRHDQRPSVKGILSDLTQSTPAR
;
A
#
# COMPACT_ATOMS: atom_id res chain seq x y z
N LEU A 1 8.00 -3.72 -20.03
CA LEU A 1 9.42 -3.40 -20.24
C LEU A 1 9.88 -2.58 -19.04
N GLY A 2 10.64 -3.18 -18.12
CA GLY A 2 11.16 -2.50 -16.92
C GLY A 2 12.69 -2.36 -16.93
N SER A 3 13.34 -2.64 -18.06
CA SER A 3 14.78 -2.42 -18.21
C SER A 3 15.01 -0.99 -18.65
N GLY A 4 15.91 -0.25 -17.98
CA GLY A 4 16.27 1.14 -18.31
C GLY A 4 16.99 1.34 -19.66
N TYR A 5 16.69 0.52 -20.65
CA TYR A 5 17.26 0.52 -22.00
C TYR A 5 16.15 0.62 -23.03
N SER A 6 16.35 1.46 -24.05
CA SER A 6 15.46 1.51 -25.20
C SER A 6 15.60 0.25 -26.06
N LEU A 7 14.57 -0.04 -26.85
CA LEU A 7 14.59 -1.16 -27.80
C LEU A 7 15.77 -1.03 -28.79
N GLU A 8 16.11 0.19 -29.18
CA GLU A 8 17.26 0.51 -30.02
C GLU A 8 18.59 0.10 -29.37
N VAL A 9 18.79 0.39 -28.08
CA VAL A 9 20.01 0.01 -27.36
C VAL A 9 20.17 -1.50 -27.29
N VAL A 10 19.07 -2.24 -27.08
CA VAL A 10 19.08 -3.71 -27.09
C VAL A 10 19.48 -4.24 -28.47
N CYS A 11 18.86 -3.74 -29.54
CA CYS A 11 19.19 -4.13 -30.91
C CYS A 11 20.66 -3.84 -31.27
N LEU A 12 21.14 -2.64 -30.93
CA LEU A 12 22.52 -2.23 -31.19
C LEU A 12 23.52 -3.11 -30.44
N SER A 13 23.27 -3.36 -29.16
CA SER A 13 24.16 -4.17 -28.31
C SER A 13 24.26 -5.62 -28.82
N CYS A 14 23.12 -6.24 -29.16
CA CYS A 14 23.10 -7.58 -29.73
C CYS A 14 23.82 -7.62 -31.10
N GLY A 15 23.56 -6.65 -31.97
CA GLY A 15 24.21 -6.56 -33.28
C GLY A 15 25.72 -6.38 -33.18
N GLN A 16 26.20 -5.49 -32.30
CA GLN A 16 27.63 -5.26 -32.08
C GLN A 16 28.34 -6.49 -31.51
N ALA A 17 27.71 -7.18 -30.55
CA ALA A 17 28.27 -8.40 -29.96
C ALA A 17 28.46 -9.51 -31.01
N VAL A 18 27.45 -9.76 -31.86
CA VAL A 18 27.53 -10.75 -32.93
C VAL A 18 28.58 -10.35 -33.97
N LYS A 19 28.56 -9.08 -34.41
CA LYS A 19 29.54 -8.53 -35.37
C LYS A 19 30.98 -8.75 -34.90
N PHE A 20 31.28 -8.40 -33.65
CA PHE A 20 32.63 -8.52 -33.09
C PHE A 20 33.18 -9.95 -33.16
N VAL A 21 32.36 -10.96 -32.86
CA VAL A 21 32.76 -12.37 -32.90
C VAL A 21 32.90 -12.86 -34.35
N CYS A 22 31.99 -12.47 -35.24
CA CYS A 22 32.02 -12.84 -36.66
C CYS A 22 33.27 -12.27 -37.36
N ASP A 23 33.58 -11.00 -37.13
CA ASP A 23 34.75 -10.31 -37.70
C ASP A 23 36.05 -11.01 -37.26
N ARG A 24 36.19 -11.32 -35.97
CA ARG A 24 37.37 -12.01 -35.43
C ARG A 24 37.58 -13.41 -36.01
N ARG A 25 36.49 -14.13 -36.28
CA ARG A 25 36.54 -15.49 -36.84
C ARG A 25 36.50 -15.49 -38.37
N SER A 26 36.42 -14.31 -39.00
CA SER A 26 36.30 -14.17 -40.46
C SER A 26 35.15 -15.01 -41.05
N VAL A 27 34.02 -15.06 -40.35
CA VAL A 27 32.82 -15.77 -40.79
C VAL A 27 31.74 -14.79 -41.27
N LYS A 28 30.91 -15.22 -42.22
CA LYS A 28 29.79 -14.41 -42.74
C LYS A 28 28.83 -14.07 -41.60
N HIS A 29 28.37 -12.81 -41.58
CA HIS A 29 27.37 -12.35 -40.62
C HIS A 29 26.05 -13.11 -40.80
N PRO A 30 25.48 -13.70 -39.73
CA PRO A 30 24.23 -14.42 -39.79
C PRO A 30 23.03 -13.47 -39.81
N VAL A 31 21.86 -14.00 -40.18
CA VAL A 31 20.59 -13.33 -39.93
C VAL A 31 20.25 -13.46 -38.44
N ILE A 32 19.94 -12.35 -37.80
CA ILE A 32 19.52 -12.32 -36.39
C ILE A 32 17.99 -12.35 -36.35
N CYS A 33 17.43 -13.32 -35.63
CA CYS A 33 16.00 -13.42 -35.35
C CYS A 33 15.74 -13.09 -33.87
N SER A 34 14.60 -12.47 -33.56
CA SER A 34 14.21 -12.10 -32.19
C SER A 34 12.79 -12.58 -31.90
N GLU A 35 12.62 -13.26 -30.76
CA GLU A 35 11.33 -13.79 -30.27
C GLU A 35 10.76 -12.88 -29.18
N SER A 36 10.78 -11.56 -29.41
CA SER A 36 10.37 -10.55 -28.43
C SER A 36 8.84 -10.39 -28.33
N GLY A 37 8.12 -11.50 -28.12
CA GLY A 37 6.65 -11.53 -28.11
C GLY A 37 6.02 -10.57 -27.11
N ARG A 38 6.51 -10.55 -25.85
CA ARG A 38 6.05 -9.60 -24.82
C ARG A 38 6.20 -8.13 -25.22
N ALA A 39 7.24 -7.79 -25.99
CA ALA A 39 7.43 -6.40 -26.45
C ALA A 39 6.36 -5.99 -27.47
N ILE A 40 5.94 -6.93 -28.33
CA ILE A 40 4.93 -6.69 -29.36
C ILE A 40 3.52 -6.65 -28.76
N VAL A 41 3.18 -7.59 -27.89
CA VAL A 41 1.80 -7.77 -27.41
C VAL A 41 1.50 -7.06 -26.10
N SER A 42 2.47 -6.56 -25.34
CA SER A 42 2.17 -6.00 -24.00
C SER A 42 1.17 -4.82 -23.98
N HIS A 43 1.00 -4.10 -25.08
CA HIS A 43 0.18 -2.88 -25.13
C HIS A 43 -1.14 -3.04 -25.92
N HIS A 44 -1.44 -4.24 -26.44
CA HIS A 44 -2.61 -4.45 -27.32
C HIS A 44 -3.93 -4.70 -26.56
N SER A 45 -3.87 -4.91 -25.25
CA SER A 45 -5.03 -5.26 -24.41
C SER A 45 -5.11 -4.34 -23.21
N VAL A 46 -6.32 -3.86 -22.92
CA VAL A 46 -6.64 -3.06 -21.72
C VAL A 46 -7.73 -3.79 -20.96
N LEU A 47 -7.59 -3.83 -19.64
CA LEU A 47 -8.61 -4.35 -18.74
C LEU A 47 -9.40 -3.19 -18.13
N ILE A 48 -10.72 -3.19 -18.30
CA ILE A 48 -11.62 -2.18 -17.74
C ILE A 48 -12.49 -2.86 -16.70
N PHE A 49 -12.49 -2.32 -15.49
CA PHE A 49 -13.30 -2.79 -14.37
C PHE A 49 -13.89 -1.60 -13.59
N GLU A 50 -14.96 -1.87 -12.87
CA GLU A 50 -15.67 -0.87 -12.06
C GLU A 50 -15.22 -0.93 -10.59
N ALA A 51 -15.08 0.23 -9.96
CA ALA A 51 -14.98 0.33 -8.50
C ALA A 51 -16.39 0.36 -7.91
N VAL A 52 -16.80 -0.76 -7.29
CA VAL A 52 -18.15 -1.00 -6.79
C VAL A 52 -18.40 -0.26 -5.47
N SER A 53 -17.39 -0.19 -4.60
CA SER A 53 -17.49 0.52 -3.33
C SER A 53 -16.15 1.10 -2.90
N ALA A 54 -16.21 2.07 -2.00
CA ALA A 54 -15.03 2.66 -1.37
C ALA A 54 -15.21 2.65 0.15
N SER A 55 -14.25 2.09 0.86
CA SER A 55 -14.15 2.17 2.31
C SER A 55 -13.02 3.13 2.67
N ALA A 56 -13.27 3.96 3.68
CA ALA A 56 -12.23 4.75 4.32
C ALA A 56 -11.98 4.14 5.70
N TYR A 57 -10.71 3.99 6.07
CA TYR A 57 -10.38 3.71 7.46
C TYR A 57 -10.71 4.97 8.26
N GLY A 58 -11.77 4.92 9.05
CA GLY A 58 -12.14 5.97 9.96
C GLY A 58 -12.54 5.31 11.27
N SER A 59 -11.73 5.50 12.30
CA SER A 59 -12.14 5.07 13.62
C SER A 59 -13.22 6.01 14.15
N GLN A 60 -14.17 5.45 14.90
CA GLN A 60 -15.29 6.22 15.43
C GLN A 60 -14.76 7.24 16.45
N ALA A 61 -15.18 8.49 16.32
CA ALA A 61 -14.75 9.55 17.23
C ALA A 61 -15.13 9.19 18.67
N LEU A 62 -14.14 9.17 19.56
CA LEU A 62 -14.36 8.91 20.97
C LEU A 62 -15.19 10.03 21.59
N SER A 63 -16.32 9.67 22.19
CA SER A 63 -17.06 10.60 23.05
C SER A 63 -16.31 10.77 24.39
N THR A 64 -16.43 11.93 25.03
CA THR A 64 -15.79 12.21 26.33
C THR A 64 -16.19 11.20 27.41
N SER A 65 -17.45 10.77 27.41
CA SER A 65 -17.96 9.72 28.31
C SER A 65 -17.35 8.36 28.03
N SER A 66 -17.16 8.00 26.76
CA SER A 66 -16.49 6.75 26.36
C SER A 66 -15.01 6.75 26.77
N PHE A 67 -14.37 7.91 26.73
CA PHE A 67 -12.98 8.06 27.15
C PHE A 67 -12.78 7.84 28.66
N GLN A 68 -13.72 8.30 29.49
CA GLN A 68 -13.63 8.09 30.95
C GLN A 68 -13.75 6.60 31.31
N HIS A 69 -14.75 5.91 30.76
CA HIS A 69 -14.93 4.47 30.99
C HIS A 69 -13.80 3.63 30.36
N PHE A 70 -13.18 4.13 29.29
CA PHE A 70 -12.00 3.55 28.69
C PHE A 70 -10.80 3.63 29.65
N VAL A 71 -10.52 4.82 30.20
CA VAL A 71 -9.41 5.07 31.14
C VAL A 71 -9.52 4.20 32.41
N GLU A 72 -10.73 3.96 32.91
CA GLU A 72 -10.96 3.11 34.10
C GLU A 72 -10.59 1.63 33.88
N GLY A 73 -10.59 1.16 32.63
CA GLY A 73 -10.29 -0.24 32.29
C GLY A 73 -8.85 -0.49 31.83
N LEU A 74 -7.97 0.51 31.88
CA LEU A 74 -6.59 0.41 31.44
C LEU A 74 -5.64 0.09 32.59
N SER A 75 -4.51 -0.53 32.26
CA SER A 75 -3.43 -0.71 33.24
C SER A 75 -2.73 0.62 33.55
N ASP A 76 -2.09 0.72 34.72
CA ASP A 76 -1.34 1.90 35.15
C ASP A 76 -0.26 2.30 34.13
N GLU A 77 0.35 1.33 33.46
CA GLU A 77 1.33 1.59 32.40
C GLU A 77 0.66 2.22 31.17
N ALA A 78 -0.48 1.73 30.72
CA ALA A 78 -1.21 2.32 29.59
C ALA A 78 -1.70 3.74 29.90
N LEU A 79 -2.06 4.00 31.16
CA LEU A 79 -2.36 5.36 31.63
C LEU A 79 -1.14 6.28 31.61
N ALA A 80 0.04 5.77 31.97
CA ALA A 80 1.28 6.52 31.85
C ALA A 80 1.60 6.91 30.39
N ASP A 81 1.36 6.01 29.43
CA ASP A 81 1.52 6.29 28.00
C ASP A 81 0.56 7.38 27.51
N ILE A 82 -0.71 7.34 27.93
CA ILE A 82 -1.68 8.42 27.63
C ILE A 82 -1.22 9.75 28.23
N GLY A 83 -0.66 9.74 29.44
CA GLY A 83 -0.07 10.92 30.06
C GLY A 83 1.10 11.48 29.26
N ASN A 84 2.01 10.62 28.81
CA ASN A 84 3.16 10.99 27.97
C ASN A 84 2.72 11.55 26.62
N LEU A 85 1.73 10.92 25.99
CA LEU A 85 1.11 11.36 24.75
C LEU A 85 0.52 12.78 24.91
N ASN A 86 -0.28 13.00 25.94
CA ASN A 86 -0.87 14.31 26.23
C ASN A 86 0.20 15.37 26.52
N ALA A 87 1.24 15.02 27.27
CA ALA A 87 2.35 15.92 27.55
C ALA A 87 3.11 16.31 26.26
N ALA A 88 3.37 15.36 25.37
CA ALA A 88 3.98 15.61 24.07
C ALA A 88 3.07 16.48 23.17
N ALA A 89 1.75 16.23 23.21
CA ALA A 89 0.77 17.00 22.44
C ALA A 89 0.69 18.46 22.91
N ILE A 90 0.73 18.70 24.22
CA ILE A 90 0.76 20.06 24.81
C ILE A 90 2.06 20.79 24.42
N LYS A 91 3.19 20.06 24.34
CA LYS A 91 4.47 20.62 23.91
C LYS A 91 4.57 20.87 22.40
N GLY A 92 3.65 20.35 21.60
CA GLY A 92 3.70 20.44 20.14
C GLY A 92 4.77 19.55 19.49
N GLU A 93 5.22 18.50 20.18
CA GLU A 93 6.23 17.56 19.69
C GLU A 93 5.59 16.44 18.85
N HIS A 94 5.28 16.74 17.58
CA HIS A 94 4.54 15.85 16.68
C HIS A 94 5.16 14.45 16.51
N GLU A 95 6.48 14.34 16.33
CA GLU A 95 7.16 13.04 16.19
C GLU A 95 7.07 12.21 17.47
N THR A 96 7.26 12.86 18.62
CA THR A 96 7.15 12.23 19.93
C THR A 96 5.71 11.77 20.20
N CYS A 97 4.69 12.52 19.78
CA CYS A 97 3.30 12.11 19.87
C CYS A 97 3.01 10.83 19.08
N LEU A 98 3.52 10.72 17.85
CA LEU A 98 3.33 9.51 17.04
C LEU A 98 4.00 8.28 17.67
N LEU A 99 5.19 8.46 18.23
CA LEU A 99 5.89 7.39 18.93
C LEU A 99 5.09 6.89 20.14
N TYR A 100 4.58 7.80 20.98
CA TYR A 100 3.77 7.42 22.14
C TYR A 100 2.42 6.82 21.74
N ALA A 101 1.81 7.27 20.66
CA ALA A 101 0.58 6.66 20.12
C ALA A 101 0.82 5.22 19.66
N ASP A 102 1.92 4.95 18.95
CA ASP A 102 2.28 3.59 18.52
C ASP A 102 2.60 2.69 19.72
N GLN A 103 3.35 3.19 20.72
CA GLN A 103 3.65 2.46 21.95
C GLN A 103 2.38 2.07 22.72
N LEU A 104 1.45 3.02 22.89
CA LEU A 104 0.15 2.76 23.51
C LEU A 104 -0.62 1.68 22.75
N LYS A 105 -0.67 1.78 21.41
CA LYS A 105 -1.38 0.81 20.57
C LYS A 105 -0.78 -0.58 20.68
N GLN A 106 0.54 -0.73 20.58
CA GLN A 106 1.21 -2.03 20.72
C GLN A 106 0.91 -2.65 22.09
N ARG A 107 1.00 -1.86 23.16
CA ARG A 107 0.71 -2.34 24.52
C ARG A 107 -0.72 -2.83 24.67
N CYS A 108 -1.70 -2.05 24.21
CA CYS A 108 -3.10 -2.46 24.31
C CYS A 108 -3.41 -3.69 23.44
N VAL A 109 -2.74 -3.84 22.29
CA VAL A 109 -2.83 -5.06 21.47
C VAL A 109 -2.27 -6.27 22.22
N ASP A 110 -1.15 -6.14 22.92
CA ASP A 110 -0.57 -7.24 23.69
C ASP A 110 -1.43 -7.59 24.92
N GLN A 111 -1.93 -6.60 25.65
CA GLN A 111 -2.88 -6.82 26.75
C GLN A 111 -4.20 -7.46 26.28
N PHE A 112 -4.63 -7.14 25.06
CA PHE A 112 -5.79 -7.79 24.43
C PHE A 112 -5.50 -9.26 24.11
N LYS A 113 -4.31 -9.59 23.58
CA LYS A 113 -3.89 -10.98 23.34
C LYS A 113 -3.84 -11.79 24.64
N ASP A 114 -3.42 -11.16 25.73
CA ASP A 114 -3.36 -11.77 27.07
C ASP A 114 -4.72 -11.81 27.78
N GLY A 115 -5.79 -11.33 27.14
CA GLY A 115 -7.16 -11.34 27.68
C GLY A 115 -7.41 -10.34 28.81
N SER A 116 -6.46 -9.44 29.10
CA SER A 116 -6.57 -8.41 30.14
C SER A 116 -7.34 -7.17 29.68
N LEU A 117 -7.55 -7.02 28.37
CA LEU A 117 -8.19 -5.86 27.76
C LEU A 117 -9.34 -6.31 26.83
N GLY A 118 -10.47 -5.63 26.86
CA GLY A 118 -11.64 -5.95 26.05
C GLY A 118 -11.64 -5.32 24.66
N MET A 119 -12.51 -5.80 23.78
CA MET A 119 -12.64 -5.27 22.40
C MET A 119 -13.00 -3.78 22.37
N GLU A 120 -13.83 -3.31 23.31
CA GLU A 120 -14.26 -1.91 23.38
C GLU A 120 -13.10 -0.98 23.71
N GLN A 121 -12.24 -1.37 24.65
CA GLN A 121 -11.03 -0.63 25.00
C GLN A 121 -10.06 -0.60 23.82
N LEU A 122 -9.89 -1.72 23.10
CA LEU A 122 -8.99 -1.76 21.95
C LEU A 122 -9.49 -0.85 20.81
N ALA A 123 -10.80 -0.84 20.57
CA ALA A 123 -11.43 0.07 19.61
C ALA A 123 -11.23 1.54 20.02
N ALA A 124 -11.29 1.84 21.33
CA ALA A 124 -11.04 3.18 21.82
C ALA A 124 -9.58 3.62 21.63
N VAL A 125 -8.59 2.76 21.90
CA VAL A 125 -7.18 3.06 21.61
C VAL A 125 -6.97 3.36 20.13
N ASP A 126 -7.59 2.59 19.24
CA ASP A 126 -7.49 2.82 17.81
C ASP A 126 -8.11 4.16 17.40
N GLY A 127 -9.25 4.53 17.99
CA GLY A 127 -9.87 5.86 17.84
C GLY A 127 -8.99 7.02 18.30
N LEU A 128 -8.32 6.86 19.45
CA LEU A 128 -7.37 7.86 19.95
C LEU A 128 -6.17 8.01 19.02
N CYS A 129 -5.57 6.91 18.58
CA CYS A 129 -4.43 6.93 17.66
C CYS A 129 -4.78 7.57 16.31
N ASP A 130 -5.96 7.26 15.77
CA ASP A 130 -6.47 7.88 14.53
C ASP A 130 -6.69 9.39 14.71
N MET A 131 -7.24 9.81 15.86
CA MET A 131 -7.41 11.23 16.19
C MET A 131 -6.08 11.98 16.28
N VAL A 132 -5.09 11.42 16.99
CA VAL A 132 -3.74 11.99 17.11
C VAL A 132 -3.09 12.13 15.73
N SER A 133 -3.19 11.08 14.91
CA SER A 133 -2.61 11.08 13.56
C SER A 133 -3.26 12.12 12.64
N LYS A 134 -4.59 12.32 12.76
CA LYS A 134 -5.33 13.37 12.05
C LYS A 134 -4.94 14.77 12.52
N ALA A 135 -4.77 14.98 13.83
CA ALA A 135 -4.40 16.27 14.40
C ALA A 135 -2.98 16.70 14.00
N ILE A 136 -2.06 15.76 13.87
CA ILE A 136 -0.67 15.99 13.46
C ILE A 136 -0.54 16.18 11.93
N GLY A 137 -1.59 15.85 11.16
CA GLY A 137 -1.61 16.05 9.70
C GLY A 137 -0.76 15.04 8.92
N THR A 138 -0.39 13.92 9.52
CA THR A 138 0.50 12.91 8.89
C THR A 138 -0.24 11.87 8.06
N THR A 139 -1.56 11.77 8.18
CA THR A 139 -2.34 10.74 7.48
C THR A 139 -3.14 11.36 6.35
N ASP A 140 -2.64 11.26 5.12
CA ASP A 140 -3.50 11.35 3.96
C ASP A 140 -4.53 10.21 4.08
N PRO A 141 -5.85 10.49 4.04
CA PRO A 141 -6.84 9.43 4.12
C PRO A 141 -6.64 8.49 2.93
N VAL A 142 -6.21 7.26 3.20
CA VAL A 142 -6.13 6.21 2.19
C VAL A 142 -7.50 5.55 2.10
N ARG A 143 -8.07 5.52 0.89
CA ARG A 143 -9.33 4.81 0.62
C ARG A 143 -9.04 3.48 -0.04
N THR A 144 -9.75 2.45 0.41
CA THR A 144 -9.75 1.15 -0.26
C THR A 144 -10.95 1.09 -1.19
N TYR A 145 -10.68 0.98 -2.49
CA TYR A 145 -11.68 0.82 -3.53
C TYR A 145 -11.84 -0.65 -3.86
N HIS A 146 -13.04 -1.19 -3.64
CA HIS A 146 -13.36 -2.56 -4.00
C HIS A 146 -13.76 -2.62 -5.46
N VAL A 147 -13.02 -3.39 -6.26
CA VAL A 147 -13.16 -3.44 -7.72
C VAL A 147 -13.75 -4.76 -8.19
N ASN A 148 -14.63 -4.69 -9.19
CA ASN A 148 -15.21 -5.85 -9.85
C ASN A 148 -14.19 -6.51 -10.79
N LEU A 149 -13.16 -7.09 -10.18
CA LEU A 149 -12.04 -7.73 -10.81
C LEU A 149 -11.67 -8.96 -9.97
N SER A 150 -11.14 -9.99 -10.65
CA SER A 150 -10.45 -11.09 -9.99
C SER A 150 -8.99 -11.09 -10.43
N VAL A 151 -8.09 -10.84 -9.48
CA VAL A 151 -6.65 -10.76 -9.76
C VAL A 151 -6.14 -12.10 -10.29
N PHE A 152 -6.59 -13.22 -9.72
CA PHE A 152 -6.16 -14.57 -10.09
C PHE A 152 -6.48 -14.96 -11.53
N THR A 153 -7.63 -14.50 -12.04
CA THR A 153 -8.09 -14.87 -13.38
C THR A 153 -7.60 -13.90 -14.44
N SER A 154 -7.57 -12.61 -14.12
CA SER A 154 -7.34 -11.55 -15.10
C SER A 154 -5.90 -11.05 -15.10
N ILE A 155 -5.17 -11.16 -13.98
CA ILE A 155 -3.81 -10.64 -13.82
C ILE A 155 -2.92 -11.63 -13.04
N PRO A 156 -2.74 -12.87 -13.55
CA PRO A 156 -1.98 -13.91 -12.85
C PRO A 156 -0.52 -13.53 -12.63
N ASP A 157 0.07 -12.74 -13.54
CA ASP A 157 1.46 -12.28 -13.43
C ASP A 157 1.69 -11.36 -12.22
N PHE A 158 0.68 -10.57 -11.83
CA PHE A 158 0.76 -9.75 -10.62
C PHE A 158 0.85 -10.64 -9.38
N TRP A 159 0.01 -11.67 -9.29
CA TRP A 159 -0.03 -12.58 -8.15
C TRP A 159 1.19 -13.51 -8.11
N GLY A 160 1.58 -14.10 -9.24
CA GLY A 160 2.60 -15.15 -9.30
C GLY A 160 4.04 -14.63 -9.27
N ILE A 161 4.31 -13.48 -9.89
CA ILE A 161 5.67 -12.95 -10.06
C ILE A 161 5.82 -11.47 -9.70
N GLY A 162 4.79 -10.84 -9.11
CA GLY A 162 4.85 -9.44 -8.72
C GLY A 162 4.95 -8.45 -9.89
N GLN A 163 4.49 -8.84 -11.07
CA GLN A 163 4.50 -7.98 -12.27
C GLN A 163 3.62 -6.74 -12.03
N LEU A 164 4.17 -5.54 -12.22
CA LEU A 164 3.42 -4.30 -12.07
C LEU A 164 2.67 -3.94 -13.36
N PHE A 165 1.44 -3.44 -13.20
CA PHE A 165 0.59 -2.94 -14.27
C PHE A 165 0.21 -1.48 -13.99
N PRO A 166 0.32 -0.57 -14.98
CA PRO A 166 -0.20 0.79 -14.84
C PRO A 166 -1.71 0.77 -14.68
N ILE A 167 -2.23 1.50 -13.68
CA ILE A 167 -3.67 1.62 -13.44
C ILE A 167 -4.03 3.09 -13.47
N VAL A 168 -5.04 3.44 -14.26
CA VAL A 168 -5.56 4.81 -14.40
C VAL A 168 -7.09 4.79 -14.39
N PRO A 169 -7.75 5.81 -13.79
CA PRO A 169 -9.17 6.03 -14.01
C PRO A 169 -9.45 6.22 -15.50
N ILE A 170 -10.63 5.84 -15.99
CA ILE A 170 -11.02 6.03 -17.40
C ILE A 170 -11.62 7.43 -17.68
N HIS A 171 -11.82 8.23 -16.64
CA HIS A 171 -12.46 9.55 -16.72
C HIS A 171 -11.88 10.51 -15.68
N ARG A 172 -12.21 11.81 -15.78
CA ARG A 172 -11.77 12.89 -14.86
C ARG A 172 -10.25 13.12 -14.85
N HIS A 173 -9.61 12.96 -16.00
CA HIS A 173 -8.16 13.20 -16.16
C HIS A 173 -7.77 14.68 -16.03
N ASP A 174 -8.74 15.58 -16.12
CA ASP A 174 -8.63 17.03 -15.91
C ASP A 174 -8.62 17.41 -14.41
N GLN A 175 -9.07 16.51 -13.53
CA GLN A 175 -9.16 16.76 -12.11
C GLN A 175 -7.96 16.16 -11.38
N ARG A 176 -7.32 16.96 -10.52
CA ARG A 176 -6.21 16.48 -9.70
C ARG A 176 -6.72 15.47 -8.65
N PRO A 177 -6.16 14.25 -8.55
CA PRO A 177 -6.53 13.30 -7.51
C PRO A 177 -6.28 13.89 -6.11
N SER A 178 -7.28 13.81 -5.24
CA SER A 178 -7.24 14.37 -3.88
C SER A 178 -7.03 13.34 -2.77
N VAL A 179 -7.06 12.04 -3.12
CA VAL A 179 -7.08 10.93 -2.15
C VAL A 179 -6.19 9.80 -2.64
N LYS A 180 -5.40 9.22 -1.75
CA LYS A 180 -4.63 8.00 -2.03
C LYS A 180 -5.57 6.80 -2.04
N GLY A 181 -5.46 5.94 -3.06
CA GLY A 181 -6.33 4.79 -3.25
C GLY A 181 -5.56 3.47 -3.25
N ILE A 182 -6.10 2.47 -2.57
CA ILE A 182 -5.71 1.06 -2.73
C ILE A 182 -6.86 0.35 -3.44
N LEU A 183 -6.55 -0.46 -4.45
CA LEU A 183 -7.55 -1.30 -5.10
C LEU A 183 -7.57 -2.67 -4.44
N SER A 184 -8.73 -3.09 -3.96
CA SER A 184 -8.98 -4.43 -3.45
C SER A 184 -9.89 -5.16 -4.41
N ASP A 185 -9.51 -6.35 -4.81
CA ASP A 185 -10.40 -7.22 -5.57
C ASP A 185 -11.55 -7.72 -4.68
N LEU A 186 -12.64 -8.18 -5.30
CA LEU A 186 -13.81 -8.70 -4.58
C LEU A 186 -13.70 -10.19 -4.26
N THR A 187 -12.60 -10.86 -4.63
CA THR A 187 -12.46 -12.28 -4.38
C THR A 187 -12.19 -12.53 -2.90
N GLN A 188 -12.92 -13.49 -2.33
CA GLN A 188 -12.91 -13.82 -0.91
C GLN A 188 -11.68 -14.67 -0.53
N SER A 189 -10.54 -14.39 -1.14
CA SER A 189 -9.24 -14.97 -0.81
C SER A 189 -8.35 -13.85 -0.31
N THR A 190 -8.35 -13.63 1.01
CA THR A 190 -7.25 -12.92 1.64
C THR A 190 -5.95 -13.66 1.29
N PRO A 191 -4.91 -12.99 0.77
CA PRO A 191 -3.61 -13.63 0.68
C PRO A 191 -3.18 -13.97 2.11
N ALA A 192 -3.08 -15.27 2.40
CA ALA A 192 -2.27 -15.72 3.53
C ALA A 192 -0.87 -15.15 3.29
N ARG A 193 -0.47 -14.27 4.20
CA ARG A 193 0.82 -13.59 4.21
C ARG A 193 1.95 -14.61 4.39
#